data_AF-A0A0Q3SV14-F1
#
_entry.id   AF-A0A0Q3SV14-F1
#
_cell.length_a   1.000
_cell.length_b   1.000
_cell.length_c   1.000
_cell.angle_alpha   90.00
_cell.angle_beta   90.00
_cell.angle_gamma   90.00
#
_symmetry.space_group_name_H-M   'P 1'
#
loop_
_entity.id
_entity.type
_entity.pdbx_description
1 polymer ?
#
loop_
_entity_poly.entity_id
_entity_poly.type
_entity_poly.pdbx_seq_one_letter_code
_entity_poly.pdbx_strand_id
1 'polypeptide(L)'
;MKYILPLTAIAEMATGLALIAMPSLIGRLLLGVPLTEPATMVASILGVALLALGIACWPGPPRLGMTVYSALITLYLAYTGFSSASAGPLLWPIAALHGGLTIALLLSWNRSQRGGA
;
A
#
# COMPACT_ATOMS: atom_id res chain seq x y z
N MET A 1 -10.94 -5.56 -24.88
CA MET A 1 -9.84 -5.23 -23.94
C MET A 1 -10.15 -4.07 -22.98
N LYS A 2 -11.04 -3.11 -23.33
CA LYS A 2 -11.37 -1.92 -22.50
C LYS A 2 -11.92 -2.22 -21.09
N TYR A 3 -12.48 -3.42 -20.87
CA TYR A 3 -13.09 -3.84 -19.60
C TYR A 3 -12.23 -4.80 -18.75
N ILE A 4 -11.12 -5.32 -19.31
CA ILE A 4 -10.30 -6.32 -18.61
C ILE A 4 -9.46 -5.66 -17.51
N LEU A 5 -8.89 -4.49 -17.81
CA LEU A 5 -8.10 -3.69 -16.85
C LEU A 5 -8.91 -3.24 -15.62
N PRO A 6 -10.11 -2.64 -15.75
CA PRO A 6 -10.89 -2.25 -14.58
C PRO A 6 -11.39 -3.45 -13.78
N LEU A 7 -11.76 -4.56 -14.43
CA LEU A 7 -12.18 -5.77 -13.73
C LEU A 7 -11.04 -6.38 -12.90
N THR A 8 -9.85 -6.50 -13.50
CA THR A 8 -8.65 -6.99 -12.81
C THR A 8 -8.26 -6.04 -11.68
N ALA A 9 -8.27 -4.72 -11.91
CA ALA A 9 -8.01 -3.74 -10.87
C ALA A 9 -8.95 -3.88 -9.66
N ILE A 10 -10.26 -4.09 -9.89
CA ILE A 10 -11.22 -4.32 -8.80
C ILE A 10 -10.90 -5.60 -8.03
N ALA A 11 -10.58 -6.69 -8.74
CA ALA A 11 -10.23 -7.97 -8.10
C ALA A 11 -8.95 -7.86 -7.25
N GLU A 12 -7.93 -7.18 -7.76
CA GLU A 12 -6.69 -6.91 -7.03
C GLU A 12 -6.93 -6.00 -5.81
N MET A 13 -7.76 -4.96 -5.94
CA MET A 13 -8.14 -4.12 -4.81
C MET A 13 -8.88 -4.91 -3.73
N ALA A 14 -9.82 -5.77 -4.12
CA ALA A 14 -10.57 -6.62 -3.19
C ALA A 14 -9.64 -7.59 -2.44
N THR A 15 -8.68 -8.18 -3.16
CA THR A 15 -7.66 -9.06 -2.59
C THR A 15 -6.74 -8.29 -1.63
N GLY A 16 -6.31 -7.09 -2.04
CA GLY A 16 -5.47 -6.23 -1.21
C GLY A 16 -6.18 -5.79 0.08
N LEU A 17 -7.46 -5.44 0.00
CA LEU A 17 -8.27 -5.09 1.16
C LEU A 17 -8.45 -6.28 2.11
N ALA A 18 -8.69 -7.47 1.57
CA ALA A 18 -8.82 -8.69 2.36
C ALA A 18 -7.51 -9.04 3.09
N LEU A 19 -6.36 -8.88 2.44
CA LEU A 19 -5.04 -9.08 3.05
C LEU A 19 -4.72 -8.05 4.14
N ILE A 20 -5.22 -6.82 4.04
CA ILE A 20 -5.04 -5.82 5.10
C ILE A 20 -5.95 -6.11 6.30
N ALA A 21 -7.22 -6.43 6.04
CA ALA A 21 -8.21 -6.64 7.10
C ALA A 21 -8.01 -7.97 7.85
N MET A 22 -7.69 -9.04 7.11
CA MET A 22 -7.58 -10.40 7.65
C MET A 22 -6.36 -11.14 7.06
N PRO A 23 -5.12 -10.65 7.28
CA PRO A 23 -3.90 -11.20 6.67
C PRO A 23 -3.71 -12.69 6.98
N SER A 24 -3.96 -13.11 8.23
CA SER A 24 -3.79 -14.50 8.67
C SER A 24 -4.79 -15.45 8.03
N LEU A 25 -6.06 -15.05 7.89
CA LEU A 25 -7.10 -15.85 7.26
C LEU A 25 -6.83 -16.00 5.76
N ILE A 26 -6.61 -14.89 5.07
CA ILE A 26 -6.41 -14.88 3.63
C ILE A 26 -5.08 -15.55 3.27
N GLY A 27 -4.01 -15.25 4.00
CA GLY A 27 -2.72 -15.93 3.82
C GLY A 27 -2.79 -17.43 4.06
N ARG A 28 -3.56 -17.88 5.06
CA ARG A 28 -3.80 -19.31 5.29
C ARG A 28 -4.63 -19.95 4.18
N LEU A 29 -5.66 -19.28 3.69
CA LEU A 29 -6.47 -19.75 2.55
C LEU A 29 -5.63 -19.85 1.27
N LEU A 30 -4.71 -18.91 1.04
CA LEU A 30 -3.85 -18.88 -0.13
C LEU A 30 -2.70 -19.90 -0.07
N LEU A 31 -2.03 -20.01 1.08
CA LEU A 31 -0.81 -20.82 1.23
C LEU A 31 -1.06 -22.20 1.85
N GLY A 32 -2.26 -22.45 2.38
CA GLY A 32 -2.61 -23.70 3.06
C GLY A 32 -1.97 -23.89 4.45
N VAL A 33 -1.17 -22.93 4.91
CA VAL A 33 -0.45 -22.98 6.19
C VAL A 33 -0.70 -21.71 7.01
N PRO A 34 -0.71 -21.78 8.36
CA PRO A 34 -0.87 -20.59 9.19
C PRO A 34 0.34 -19.65 9.00
N LEU A 35 0.05 -18.36 8.85
CA LEU A 35 1.10 -17.33 8.78
C LEU A 35 1.74 -17.13 10.16
N THR A 36 3.06 -16.98 10.18
CA THR A 36 3.81 -16.48 11.34
C THR A 36 3.71 -14.95 11.43
N GLU A 37 4.05 -14.37 12.59
CA GLU A 37 4.01 -12.92 12.82
C GLU A 37 4.77 -12.08 11.76
N PRO A 38 5.98 -12.45 11.28
CA PRO A 38 6.60 -11.71 10.19
C PRO A 38 5.84 -11.86 8.87
N ALA A 39 5.26 -13.03 8.61
CA ALA A 39 4.54 -13.30 7.37
C ALA A 39 3.18 -12.58 7.33
N THR A 40 2.50 -12.39 8.47
CA THR A 40 1.29 -11.56 8.55
C THR A 40 1.61 -10.10 8.23
N MET A 41 2.75 -9.59 8.69
CA MET A 41 3.22 -8.25 8.36
C MET A 41 3.47 -8.08 6.86
N VAL A 42 4.20 -9.02 6.25
CA VAL A 42 4.45 -9.01 4.80
C VAL A 42 3.15 -9.13 4.01
N ALA A 43 2.19 -9.95 4.46
CA ALA A 43 0.89 -10.09 3.81
C ALA A 43 0.10 -8.75 3.82
N SER A 44 0.11 -8.00 4.91
CA SER A 44 -0.51 -6.67 4.95
C SER A 44 0.17 -5.67 4.01
N ILE A 45 1.51 -5.69 3.95
CA ILE A 45 2.29 -4.84 3.03
C ILE A 45 1.97 -5.18 1.57
N LEU A 46 1.88 -6.47 1.24
CA LEU A 46 1.43 -6.93 -0.07
C LEU A 46 0.01 -6.42 -0.37
N GLY A 47 -0.90 -6.49 0.60
CA GLY A 47 -2.26 -5.97 0.44
C GLY A 47 -2.31 -4.47 0.11
N VAL A 48 -1.46 -3.67 0.76
CA VAL A 48 -1.28 -2.25 0.44
C VAL A 48 -0.77 -2.05 -0.99
N ALA A 49 0.18 -2.87 -1.43
CA ALA A 49 0.71 -2.83 -2.78
C ALA A 49 -0.37 -3.16 -3.84
N LEU A 50 -1.20 -4.18 -3.59
CA LEU A 50 -2.30 -4.56 -4.49
C LEU A 50 -3.39 -3.48 -4.59
N LEU A 51 -3.75 -2.85 -3.47
CA LEU A 51 -4.66 -1.70 -3.48
C LEU A 51 -4.10 -0.55 -4.34
N ALA A 52 -2.84 -0.20 -4.13
CA ALA A 52 -2.19 0.86 -4.89
C ALA A 52 -2.06 0.53 -6.39
N LEU A 53 -1.77 -0.74 -6.71
CA LEU A 53 -1.70 -1.22 -8.09
C LEU A 53 -3.07 -1.13 -8.76
N GLY A 54 -4.14 -1.56 -8.08
CA GLY A 54 -5.50 -1.40 -8.58
C GLY A 54 -5.84 0.06 -8.88
N ILE A 55 -5.43 0.99 -8.00
CA ILE A 55 -5.64 2.42 -8.20
C ILE A 55 -4.82 2.96 -9.37
N ALA A 56 -3.58 2.48 -9.54
CA ALA A 56 -2.73 2.85 -10.67
C ALA A 56 -3.24 2.30 -12.02
N CYS A 57 -3.85 1.11 -12.01
CA CYS A 57 -4.41 0.45 -13.19
C CYS A 57 -5.81 0.96 -13.57
N TRP A 58 -6.48 1.70 -12.67
CA TRP A 58 -7.69 2.43 -13.01
C TRP A 58 -7.36 3.55 -14.01
N PRO A 59 -8.23 3.89 -14.99
CA PRO A 59 -8.00 5.00 -15.91
C PRO A 59 -7.82 6.32 -15.12
N GLY A 60 -6.56 6.63 -14.84
CA GLY A 60 -6.14 7.67 -13.92
C GLY A 60 -4.61 7.79 -13.94
N PRO A 61 -4.06 8.87 -13.38
CA PRO A 61 -2.62 9.09 -13.38
C PRO A 61 -1.92 8.06 -12.48
N PRO A 62 -0.86 7.36 -12.94
CA PRO A 62 -0.12 6.38 -12.14
C PRO A 62 0.48 6.97 -10.86
N ARG A 63 0.68 8.30 -10.85
CA ARG A 63 1.07 9.08 -9.68
C ARG A 63 0.13 8.89 -8.48
N LEU A 64 -1.17 8.72 -8.71
CA LEU A 64 -2.13 8.53 -7.62
C LEU A 64 -1.89 7.22 -6.88
N GLY A 65 -1.64 6.13 -7.61
CA GLY A 65 -1.29 4.83 -7.02
C GLY A 65 -0.01 4.90 -6.20
N MET A 66 1.02 5.60 -6.70
CA MET A 66 2.29 5.76 -5.97
C MET A 66 2.13 6.58 -4.67
N THR A 67 1.28 7.61 -4.69
CA THR A 67 0.96 8.40 -3.48
C THR A 67 0.19 7.55 -2.47
N VAL A 68 -0.82 6.78 -2.92
CA VAL A 68 -1.59 5.90 -2.03
C VAL A 68 -0.71 4.82 -1.42
N TYR A 69 0.13 4.17 -2.24
CA TYR A 69 1.10 3.19 -1.76
C TYR A 69 2.00 3.79 -0.67
N SER A 70 2.67 4.90 -0.99
CA SER A 70 3.64 5.53 -0.10
C SER A 70 2.98 6.04 1.19
N ALA A 71 1.75 6.55 1.13
CA ALA A 71 1.02 6.99 2.31
C ALA A 71 0.62 5.81 3.20
N LEU A 72 0.02 4.76 2.62
CA LEU A 72 -0.45 3.59 3.37
C LEU A 72 0.71 2.82 4.00
N ILE A 73 1.83 2.63 3.29
CA ILE A 73 3.00 1.95 3.85
C ILE A 73 3.63 2.77 4.99
N THR A 74 3.68 4.10 4.85
CA THR A 74 4.17 4.98 5.92
C THR A 74 3.30 4.85 7.16
N LEU A 75 1.97 4.87 7.00
CA LEU A 75 1.03 4.74 8.11
C LEU A 75 1.15 3.36 8.78
N TYR A 76 1.25 2.29 7.98
CA TYR A 76 1.40 0.93 8.48
C TYR A 76 2.70 0.74 9.25
N LEU A 77 3.82 1.23 8.71
CA LEU A 77 5.11 1.19 9.40
C LEU A 77 5.11 2.06 10.66
N ALA A 78 4.55 3.27 10.62
CA ALA A 78 4.42 4.09 11.82
C ALA A 78 3.62 3.37 12.91
N TYR A 79 2.44 2.82 12.56
CA TYR A 79 1.60 2.07 13.49
C TYR A 79 2.32 0.86 14.10
N THR A 80 2.97 0.05 13.27
CA THR A 80 3.72 -1.13 13.73
C THR A 80 4.94 -0.76 14.56
N GLY A 81 5.64 0.33 14.22
CA GLY A 81 6.75 0.88 14.97
C GLY A 81 6.36 1.40 16.36
N PHE A 82 5.19 2.01 16.50
CA PHE A 82 4.66 2.45 17.80
C PHE A 82 4.08 1.31 18.64
N SER A 83 3.48 0.30 18.00
CA SER A 83 2.78 -0.79 18.69
C SER A 83 3.70 -1.96 19.06
N SER A 84 4.83 -2.12 18.36
CA SER A 84 5.78 -3.20 18.63
C SER A 84 6.81 -2.78 19.67
N ALA A 85 6.97 -3.55 20.74
CA ALA A 85 8.00 -3.35 21.75
C ALA A 85 9.44 -3.42 21.20
N SER A 86 9.63 -4.01 20.01
CA SER A 86 10.92 -4.16 19.34
C SER A 86 10.80 -3.86 17.83
N ALA A 87 10.67 -2.59 17.48
CA ALA A 87 10.80 -2.15 16.09
C ALA A 87 12.24 -2.34 15.61
N GLY A 88 12.43 -3.03 14.48
CA GLY A 88 13.75 -3.17 13.87
C GLY A 88 14.34 -1.80 13.46
N PRO A 89 15.67 -1.63 13.44
CA PRO A 89 16.30 -0.33 13.17
C PRO A 89 15.99 0.21 11.77
N LEU A 90 15.65 -0.64 10.81
CA LEU A 90 15.27 -0.24 9.44
C LEU A 90 13.82 0.25 9.31
N LEU A 91 12.97 0.02 10.30
CA LEU A 91 11.55 0.34 10.22
C LEU A 91 11.34 1.86 10.07
N TRP A 92 12.00 2.65 10.92
CA TRP A 92 11.95 4.11 10.90
C TRP A 92 12.56 4.74 9.64
N PRO A 93 13.76 4.35 9.17
CA PRO A 93 14.31 4.82 7.89
C PRO A 93 13.38 4.59 6.70
N ILE A 94 12.76 3.42 6.61
CA ILE A 94 11.84 3.09 5.51
C ILE A 94 10.55 3.91 5.64
N ALA A 95 9.99 4.06 6.85
CA ALA A 95 8.83 4.91 7.09
C ALA A 95 9.12 6.38 6.72
N ALA A 96 10.29 6.92 7.11
CA ALA A 96 10.71 8.27 6.80
C ALA A 96 10.88 8.49 5.28
N LEU A 97 11.48 7.52 4.57
CA LEU A 97 11.62 7.55 3.13
C LEU A 97 10.25 7.64 2.43
N HIS A 98 9.33 6.73 2.76
CA HIS A 98 7.99 6.73 2.15
C HIS A 98 7.17 7.97 2.55
N GLY A 99 7.32 8.46 3.78
CA GLY A 99 6.69 9.70 4.23
C GLY A 99 7.19 10.90 3.42
N GLY A 100 8.51 11.01 3.23
CA GLY A 100 9.13 12.04 2.40
C GLY A 100 8.67 11.98 0.93
N LEU A 101 8.61 10.79 0.34
CA LEU A 101 8.10 10.58 -1.02
C LEU A 101 6.63 10.99 -1.14
N THR A 102 5.80 10.65 -0.15
CA THR A 102 4.39 11.03 -0.11
C THR A 102 4.25 12.55 -0.10
N ILE A 103 5.01 13.25 0.76
CA ILE A 103 5.02 14.71 0.83
C ILE A 103 5.49 15.30 -0.51
N ALA A 104 6.57 14.79 -1.09
CA ALA A 104 7.10 15.28 -2.36
C ALA A 104 6.07 15.15 -3.50
N LEU A 105 5.37 14.01 -3.58
CA LEU A 105 4.32 13.77 -4.56
C LEU A 105 3.13 14.72 -4.37
N LEU A 106 2.65 14.91 -3.14
CA LEU A 106 1.56 15.84 -2.81
C LEU A 106 1.93 17.30 -3.13
N LEU A 107 3.16 17.71 -2.81
CA LEU A 107 3.65 19.05 -3.13
C LEU A 107 3.76 19.28 -4.64
N SER A 108 4.26 18.28 -5.38
CA SER A 108 4.35 18.36 -6.85
C SER A 108 2.98 18.52 -7.51
N TRP A 109 1.96 17.86 -6.97
CA TRP A 109 0.57 17.96 -7.43
C TRP A 109 0.02 19.38 -7.23
N ASN A 110 0.19 19.93 -6.03
CA ASN A 110 -0.27 21.29 -5.72
C ASN A 110 0.41 22.34 -6.62
N ARG A 111 1.68 22.15 -6.98
CA ARG A 111 2.38 23.02 -7.94
C ARG A 111 1.84 22.90 -9.36
N SER A 112 1.52 21.70 -9.82
CA SER A 112 0.92 21.49 -11.15
C SER A 112 -0.45 22.15 -11.29
N GLN A 113 -1.26 22.14 -10.22
CA GLN A 113 -2.56 22.80 -10.19
C GLN A 113 -2.43 24.33 -10.21
N ARG A 114 -1.37 24.88 -9.60
CA ARG A 114 -1.13 26.33 -9.52
C ARG A 114 -0.47 26.94 -10.76
N GLY A 115 0.27 26.15 -11.54
CA GLY A 115 0.94 26.60 -12.76
C GLY A 115 0.09 26.52 -14.03
N GLY A 116 -1.14 26.02 -13.94
CA GLY A 116 -2.09 25.90 -15.06
C GLY A 116 -3.35 26.77 -14.92
N ALA A 117 -3.32 27.77 -14.02
CA ALA A 117 -4.38 28.75 -13.83
C ALA A 117 -3.94 30.12 -14.38
#